data_AF-A0A4T3EYV3-F1
#
_entry.id   AF-A0A4T3EYV3-F1
#
_cell.length_a   1.000
_cell.length_b   1.000
_cell.length_c   1.000
_cell.angle_alpha   90.00
_cell.angle_beta   90.00
_cell.angle_gamma   90.00
#
_symmetry.space_group_name_H-M   'P 1'
#
loop_
_entity.id
_entity.type
_entity.pdbx_description
1 polymer ?
#
loop_
_entity_poly.entity_id
_entity_poly.type
_entity_poly.pdbx_seq_one_letter_code
_entity_poly.pdbx_strand_id
1 'polypeptide(L)'
;MIVRVLSLREIVCSTNKLARPPITGFRGHEDTGLRDPALIESNDADEEDIGALDGIVGFHIRLAHGAVYRHFTETFADLGLTQKQVSVLWLVGDHPEIAQIEVGSRLRMDRATTMTIVNRLEERGLLRRERSSSDGRKQAMFLTEEGEAVLEEAKRCIESHESWLKSRFSEAEIEKLVEMLARIHD
;
A
#
# COMPACT_ATOMS: atom_id res chain seq x y z
N MET A 1 -27.55 18.30 -8.73
CA MET A 1 -26.50 17.37 -9.21
C MET A 1 -25.90 16.68 -8.00
N ILE A 2 -26.30 15.43 -7.76
CA ILE A 2 -25.83 14.63 -6.62
C ILE A 2 -24.62 13.85 -7.12
N VAL A 3 -23.42 14.23 -6.68
CA VAL A 3 -22.19 13.44 -6.92
C VAL A 3 -22.19 12.34 -5.87
N ARG A 4 -22.28 11.09 -6.34
CA ARG A 4 -22.38 9.88 -5.51
C ARG A 4 -20.98 9.55 -5.01
N VAL A 5 -20.79 9.60 -3.69
CA VAL A 5 -19.57 9.19 -2.99
C VAL A 5 -19.37 7.70 -3.24
N LEU A 6 -18.31 7.33 -3.96
CA LEU A 6 -17.92 5.92 -4.09
C LEU A 6 -17.11 5.54 -2.85
N SER A 7 -17.59 4.51 -2.15
CA SER A 7 -16.88 3.91 -1.00
C SER A 7 -15.61 3.22 -1.50
N LEU A 8 -14.55 3.13 -0.67
CA LEU A 8 -13.33 2.35 -0.94
C LEU A 8 -13.59 0.89 -1.38
N ARG A 9 -14.81 0.39 -1.20
CA ARG A 9 -15.29 -0.92 -1.69
C ARG A 9 -15.59 -0.96 -3.20
N GLU A 10 -15.79 0.16 -3.88
CA GLU A 10 -16.28 0.19 -5.27
C GLU A 10 -15.20 0.34 -6.35
N ILE A 11 -13.92 0.50 -5.96
CA ILE A 11 -12.79 0.59 -6.92
C ILE A 11 -12.40 -0.79 -7.48
N VAL A 12 -12.88 -1.88 -6.88
CA VAL A 12 -12.47 -3.26 -7.21
C VAL A 12 -13.53 -3.97 -8.04
N CYS A 13 -13.74 -3.57 -9.29
CA CYS A 13 -14.48 -4.43 -10.22
C CYS A 13 -14.24 -4.08 -11.69
N SER A 14 -13.09 -4.45 -12.26
CA SER A 14 -13.02 -4.79 -13.69
C SER A 14 -11.64 -5.36 -14.11
N THR A 15 -11.64 -6.59 -14.63
CA THR A 15 -10.70 -7.16 -15.64
C THR A 15 -9.22 -7.35 -15.26
N ASN A 16 -8.44 -8.32 -15.75
CA ASN A 16 -8.61 -9.58 -16.46
C ASN A 16 -7.20 -10.22 -16.50
N LYS A 17 -7.17 -11.54 -16.65
CA LYS A 17 -6.04 -12.48 -16.84
C LYS A 17 -4.74 -11.91 -17.42
N LEU A 18 -3.63 -12.16 -16.72
CA LEU A 18 -2.31 -12.33 -17.35
C LEU A 18 -1.59 -13.56 -16.75
N ALA A 19 -0.87 -14.25 -17.64
CA ALA A 19 -0.44 -15.64 -17.56
C ALA A 19 0.81 -15.87 -16.70
N ARG A 20 0.94 -17.10 -16.18
CA ARG A 20 2.15 -17.63 -15.52
C ARG A 20 3.19 -18.03 -16.58
N PRO A 21 4.50 -17.76 -16.40
CA PRO A 21 5.52 -18.32 -17.27
C PRO A 21 5.85 -19.78 -16.89
N PRO A 22 6.26 -20.63 -17.85
CA PRO A 22 6.58 -22.03 -17.60
C PRO A 22 8.06 -22.21 -17.24
N ILE A 23 8.35 -23.13 -16.31
CA ILE A 23 9.70 -23.68 -16.12
C ILE A 23 9.78 -25.00 -16.89
N THR A 24 10.49 -24.96 -18.02
CA THR A 24 10.81 -26.07 -18.93
C THR A 24 12.00 -26.88 -18.41
N GLY A 25 11.89 -28.20 -18.24
CA GLY A 25 12.52 -29.25 -19.09
C GLY A 25 13.94 -29.66 -18.60
N PHE A 26 14.44 -30.90 -18.60
CA PHE A 26 14.21 -32.08 -19.45
C PHE A 26 14.90 -33.35 -18.84
N ARG A 27 14.46 -34.55 -19.28
CA ARG A 27 15.05 -35.92 -19.17
C ARG A 27 16.59 -35.95 -19.31
N GLY A 28 17.39 -36.87 -18.75
CA GLY A 28 17.19 -38.20 -18.16
C GLY A 28 18.30 -39.13 -18.69
N HIS A 29 19.04 -39.82 -17.82
CA HIS A 29 19.75 -41.07 -18.17
C HIS A 29 20.15 -41.84 -16.90
N GLU A 30 19.76 -43.11 -16.88
CA GLU A 30 20.14 -44.12 -15.90
C GLU A 30 21.61 -44.55 -16.14
N ASP A 31 22.39 -44.81 -15.09
CA ASP A 31 22.68 -46.18 -14.61
C ASP A 31 24.03 -46.32 -13.87
N THR A 32 24.07 -47.31 -12.99
CA THR A 32 25.20 -48.01 -12.36
C THR A 32 25.85 -47.42 -11.10
N GLY A 33 25.59 -48.11 -9.99
CA GLY A 33 26.08 -47.77 -8.67
C GLY A 33 27.53 -48.19 -8.41
N LEU A 34 28.17 -47.40 -7.58
CA LEU A 34 29.17 -47.82 -6.60
C LEU A 34 29.13 -46.81 -5.46
N ARG A 35 28.68 -47.24 -4.27
CA ARG A 35 28.63 -46.39 -3.07
C ARG A 35 30.06 -46.21 -2.54
N ASP A 36 30.63 -45.02 -2.72
CA ASP A 36 31.88 -44.58 -2.09
C ASP A 36 31.55 -43.72 -0.85
N PRO A 37 32.23 -43.87 0.31
CA PRO A 37 31.76 -43.46 1.63
C PRO A 37 32.02 -41.98 1.98
N ALA A 38 31.97 -41.09 0.99
CA ALA A 38 32.15 -39.66 1.16
C ALA A 38 30.93 -38.89 0.61
N LEU A 39 29.78 -39.09 1.25
CA LEU A 39 28.61 -38.23 1.04
C LEU A 39 28.58 -37.21 2.16
N ILE A 40 29.24 -36.07 1.93
CA ILE A 40 28.64 -34.81 2.37
C ILE A 40 27.37 -34.74 1.52
N GLU A 41 26.23 -35.08 2.12
CA GLU A 41 24.94 -34.74 1.54
C GLU A 41 24.94 -33.20 1.43
N SER A 42 25.27 -32.70 0.24
CA SER A 42 24.86 -31.36 -0.16
C SER A 42 23.35 -31.40 -0.20
N ASN A 43 22.74 -31.02 0.93
CA ASN A 43 21.33 -30.74 1.01
C ASN A 43 21.07 -29.53 0.10
N ASP A 44 20.80 -29.80 -1.18
CA ASP A 44 20.30 -28.83 -2.16
C ASP A 44 18.85 -28.44 -1.85
N ALA A 45 18.63 -28.00 -0.61
CA ALA A 45 17.42 -27.39 -0.10
C ALA A 45 17.82 -26.44 1.03
N ASP A 46 18.58 -25.40 0.68
CA ASP A 46 18.51 -24.11 1.38
C ASP A 46 17.13 -23.47 1.09
N GLU A 47 16.04 -24.18 1.38
CA GLU A 47 14.80 -23.50 1.77
C GLU A 47 15.17 -22.78 3.07
N GLU A 48 15.20 -21.45 3.07
CA GLU A 48 15.60 -20.64 4.23
C GLU A 48 14.87 -21.12 5.50
N ASP A 49 15.52 -21.98 6.29
CA ASP A 49 15.01 -22.48 7.57
C ASP A 49 15.08 -21.34 8.58
N ILE A 50 14.02 -20.53 8.58
CA ILE A 50 13.81 -19.46 9.57
C ILE A 50 13.38 -20.03 10.95
N GLY A 51 13.29 -21.36 11.07
CA GLY A 51 13.03 -22.09 12.31
C GLY A 51 11.75 -21.66 13.02
N ALA A 52 11.82 -21.52 14.34
CA ALA A 52 10.68 -21.13 15.18
C ALA A 52 10.07 -19.76 14.85
N LEU A 53 10.76 -18.91 14.06
CA LEU A 53 10.22 -17.62 13.64
C LEU A 53 9.03 -17.75 12.70
N ASP A 54 8.93 -18.85 11.94
CA ASP A 54 7.82 -19.06 11.00
C ASP A 54 6.46 -19.11 11.69
N GLY A 55 6.40 -19.59 12.94
CA GLY A 55 5.18 -19.62 13.74
C GLY A 55 4.79 -18.27 14.36
N ILE A 56 5.64 -17.24 14.29
CA ILE A 56 5.42 -15.96 14.97
C ILE A 56 4.63 -15.00 14.06
N VAL A 57 3.36 -14.78 14.38
CA VAL A 57 2.46 -13.88 13.62
C VAL A 57 3.06 -12.47 13.46
N GLY A 58 3.65 -11.90 14.50
CA GLY A 58 4.26 -10.57 14.44
C GLY A 58 5.46 -10.47 13.49
N PHE A 59 6.18 -11.59 13.28
CA PHE A 59 7.28 -11.65 12.32
C PHE A 59 6.75 -11.56 10.89
N HIS A 60 5.70 -12.32 10.57
CA HIS A 60 5.02 -12.27 9.27
C HIS A 60 4.36 -10.92 8.98
N ILE A 61 3.74 -10.28 9.98
CA ILE A 61 3.19 -8.91 9.82
C ILE A 61 4.30 -7.92 9.44
N ARG A 62 5.47 -7.99 10.09
CA ARG A 62 6.61 -7.11 9.77
C ARG A 62 7.13 -7.34 8.36
N LEU A 63 7.26 -8.60 7.93
CA LEU A 63 7.71 -8.93 6.57
C LEU A 63 6.70 -8.48 5.51
N ALA A 64 5.41 -8.73 5.75
CA ALA A 64 4.33 -8.30 4.88
C ALA A 64 4.30 -6.77 4.75
N HIS A 65 4.34 -6.04 5.87
CA HIS A 65 4.45 -4.58 5.87
C HIS A 65 5.67 -4.10 5.07
N GLY A 66 6.83 -4.73 5.26
CA GLY A 66 8.04 -4.38 4.51
C GLY A 66 7.90 -4.61 3.00
N ALA A 67 7.29 -5.71 2.58
CA ALA A 67 7.05 -6.00 1.16
C ALA A 67 6.05 -5.00 0.54
N VAL A 68 4.95 -4.72 1.24
CA VAL A 68 3.93 -3.74 0.82
C VAL A 68 4.54 -2.35 0.72
N TYR A 69 5.30 -1.91 1.74
CA TYR A 69 5.93 -0.59 1.76
C TYR A 69 6.98 -0.40 0.66
N ARG A 70 7.77 -1.43 0.35
CA ARG A 70 8.72 -1.39 -0.77
C ARG A 70 8.00 -1.19 -2.10
N HIS A 71 7.00 -2.01 -2.39
CA HIS A 71 6.23 -1.87 -3.63
C HIS A 71 5.53 -0.52 -3.72
N PHE A 72 4.97 0.00 -2.61
CA PHE A 72 4.41 1.34 -2.58
C PHE A 72 5.47 2.38 -3.00
N THR A 73 6.65 2.33 -2.39
CA THR A 73 7.73 3.30 -2.68
C THR A 73 8.15 3.25 -4.15
N GLU A 74 8.27 2.06 -4.73
CA GLU A 74 8.59 1.86 -6.15
C GLU A 74 7.48 2.43 -7.06
N THR A 75 6.21 2.18 -6.73
CA THR A 75 5.06 2.62 -7.55
C THR A 75 4.85 4.13 -7.49
N PHE A 76 5.30 4.78 -6.41
CA PHE A 76 5.15 6.22 -6.18
C PHE A 76 6.42 7.03 -6.43
N ALA A 77 7.49 6.40 -6.93
CA ALA A 77 8.80 7.03 -7.08
C ALA A 77 8.72 8.32 -7.91
N ASP A 78 7.99 8.29 -9.03
CA ASP A 78 7.87 9.43 -9.96
C ASP A 78 7.05 10.60 -9.38
N LEU A 79 6.14 10.31 -8.44
CA LEU A 79 5.36 11.34 -7.75
C LEU A 79 6.11 11.99 -6.59
N GLY A 80 7.17 11.34 -6.10
CA GLY A 80 7.92 11.78 -4.92
C GLY A 80 7.00 11.97 -3.70
N LEU A 81 5.96 11.14 -3.55
CA LEU A 81 4.99 11.22 -2.47
C LEU A 81 5.15 10.04 -1.50
N THR A 82 5.11 10.36 -0.22
CA THR A 82 5.01 9.35 0.84
C THR A 82 3.58 8.88 1.03
N GLN A 83 3.38 7.67 1.57
CA GLN A 83 2.04 7.13 1.84
C GLN A 83 1.17 8.07 2.67
N LYS A 84 1.75 8.73 3.69
CA LYS A 84 1.02 9.70 4.52
C LYS A 84 0.64 10.97 3.74
N GLN A 85 1.50 11.47 2.85
CA GLN A 85 1.19 12.61 1.98
C GLN A 85 0.04 12.28 1.03
N VAL A 86 0.05 11.07 0.44
CA VAL A 86 -1.04 10.59 -0.42
C VAL A 86 -2.34 10.51 0.36
N SER A 87 -2.34 9.97 1.58
CA SER A 87 -3.53 9.95 2.44
C SER A 87 -4.07 11.35 2.75
N VAL A 88 -3.21 12.34 2.96
CA VAL A 88 -3.64 13.73 3.18
C VAL A 88 -4.25 14.33 1.92
N LEU A 89 -3.60 14.20 0.75
CA LEU A 89 -4.14 14.71 -0.52
C LEU A 89 -5.50 14.07 -0.85
N TRP A 90 -5.60 12.75 -0.70
CA TRP A 90 -6.85 12.04 -0.94
C TRP A 90 -7.95 12.52 0.01
N LEU A 91 -7.68 12.60 1.31
CA LEU A 91 -8.68 13.03 2.29
C LEU A 91 -9.16 14.47 2.06
N VAL A 92 -8.27 15.38 1.66
CA VAL A 92 -8.65 16.76 1.32
C VAL A 92 -9.44 16.81 0.00
N GLY A 93 -9.10 15.97 -0.98
CA GLY A 93 -9.86 15.86 -2.23
C GLY A 93 -11.29 15.38 -2.02
N ASP A 94 -11.50 14.38 -1.15
CA ASP A 94 -12.83 13.85 -0.83
C ASP A 94 -13.62 14.77 0.11
N HIS A 95 -12.93 15.62 0.87
CA HIS A 95 -13.53 16.57 1.82
C HIS A 95 -12.92 17.96 1.70
N PRO A 96 -13.28 18.73 0.66
CA PRO A 96 -12.90 20.14 0.58
C PRO A 96 -13.33 20.89 1.84
N GLU A 97 -12.55 21.90 2.23
CA GLU A 97 -12.73 22.69 3.46
C GLU A 97 -12.40 21.96 4.78
N ILE A 98 -11.89 20.73 4.74
CA ILE A 98 -11.50 20.00 5.95
C ILE A 98 -10.43 20.76 6.75
N ALA A 99 -10.62 20.83 8.07
CA ALA A 99 -9.67 21.47 8.96
C ALA A 99 -8.45 20.58 9.22
N GLN A 100 -7.27 21.17 9.41
CA GLN A 100 -6.03 20.42 9.68
C GLN A 100 -6.13 19.50 10.90
N ILE A 101 -6.84 19.93 11.96
CA ILE A 101 -7.08 19.12 13.16
C ILE A 101 -7.87 17.86 12.80
N GLU A 102 -8.84 17.98 11.90
CA GLU A 102 -9.68 16.87 11.48
C GLU A 102 -8.90 15.89 10.60
N VAL A 103 -8.01 16.38 9.73
CA VAL A 103 -7.08 15.51 8.97
C VAL A 103 -6.23 14.66 9.90
N GLY A 104 -5.61 15.28 10.92
CA GLY A 104 -4.81 14.54 11.90
C GLY A 104 -5.64 13.48 12.64
N SER A 105 -6.85 13.85 13.08
CA SER A 105 -7.76 12.93 13.77
C SER A 105 -8.17 11.74 12.88
N ARG A 106 -8.59 11.99 11.63
CA ARG A 106 -9.10 10.94 10.73
C ARG A 106 -8.00 10.01 10.24
N LEU A 107 -6.78 10.53 10.05
CA LEU A 107 -5.61 9.73 9.64
C LEU A 107 -4.80 9.18 10.82
N ARG A 108 -5.29 9.35 12.06
CA ARG A 108 -4.63 8.90 13.29
C ARG A 108 -3.17 9.38 13.37
N MET A 109 -2.93 10.63 12.98
CA MET A 109 -1.63 11.29 13.02
C MET A 109 -1.61 12.37 14.11
N ASP A 110 -0.49 12.48 14.81
CA ASP A 110 -0.30 13.58 15.76
C ASP A 110 -0.25 14.94 15.04
N ARG A 111 -0.41 16.01 15.83
CA ARG A 111 -0.46 17.39 15.33
C ARG A 111 0.83 17.82 14.62
N ALA A 112 1.99 17.44 15.13
CA ALA A 112 3.28 17.85 14.58
C ALA A 112 3.55 17.15 13.24
N THR A 113 3.25 15.86 13.16
CA THR A 113 3.30 15.07 11.91
C THR A 113 2.35 15.66 10.87
N THR A 114 1.09 15.90 11.25
CA THR A 114 0.08 16.47 10.33
C THR A 114 0.52 17.84 9.81
N MET A 115 1.00 18.72 10.70
CA MET A 115 1.51 20.04 10.32
C MET A 115 2.69 19.95 9.35
N THR A 116 3.65 19.05 9.62
CA THR A 116 4.82 18.86 8.75
C THR A 116 4.41 18.40 7.36
N ILE A 117 3.46 17.46 7.27
CA ILE A 117 2.97 16.95 5.98
C ILE A 117 2.22 18.04 5.22
N VAL A 118 1.30 18.75 5.87
CA VAL A 118 0.51 19.81 5.23
C VAL A 118 1.42 20.94 4.72
N ASN A 119 2.38 21.38 5.54
CA ASN A 119 3.34 22.40 5.13
C ASN A 119 4.12 21.97 3.88
N ARG A 120 4.64 20.73 3.85
CA ARG A 120 5.37 20.22 2.68
C ARG A 120 4.51 20.12 1.41
N LEU A 121 3.23 19.77 1.56
CA LEU A 121 2.30 19.69 0.44
C LEU A 121 1.93 21.09 -0.09
N GLU A 122 1.79 22.07 0.80
CA GLU A 122 1.58 23.47 0.43
C GLU A 122 2.83 24.10 -0.21
N GLU A 123 4.03 23.83 0.32
CA GLU A 123 5.32 24.24 -0.28
C GLU A 123 5.51 23.68 -1.68
N ARG A 124 4.98 22.48 -1.95
CA ARG A 124 4.94 21.85 -3.27
C ARG A 124 3.81 22.37 -4.17
N GLY A 125 3.00 23.32 -3.72
CA GLY A 125 1.89 23.85 -4.49
C GLY A 125 0.70 22.89 -4.66
N LEU A 126 0.64 21.79 -3.91
CA LEU A 126 -0.43 20.77 -4.03
C LEU A 126 -1.63 21.05 -3.12
N LEU A 127 -1.42 21.82 -2.06
CA LEU A 127 -2.45 22.28 -1.14
C LEU A 127 -2.42 23.78 -1.00
N ARG A 128 -3.58 24.35 -0.66
CA ARG A 128 -3.71 25.72 -0.17
C ARG A 128 -4.56 25.76 1.10
N ARG A 129 -4.22 26.68 2.00
CA ARG A 129 -5.00 26.98 3.21
C ARG A 129 -5.73 28.30 3.08
N GLU A 130 -6.99 28.31 3.47
CA GLU A 130 -7.79 29.54 3.53
C GLU A 130 -8.46 29.67 4.89
N ARG A 131 -8.76 30.91 5.28
CA ARG A 131 -9.61 31.14 6.45
C ARG A 131 -10.98 30.54 6.19
N SER A 132 -11.44 29.68 7.10
CA SER A 132 -12.76 29.10 6.96
C SER A 132 -13.84 30.19 6.98
N SER A 133 -14.80 30.07 6.07
CA SER A 133 -15.98 30.94 5.99
C SER A 133 -16.91 30.80 7.20
N SER A 134 -16.87 29.65 7.89
CA SER A 134 -17.72 29.34 9.04
C SER A 134 -17.10 29.69 10.41
N ASP A 135 -15.77 29.66 10.51
CA ASP A 135 -15.02 30.07 11.70
C ASP A 135 -13.64 30.61 11.27
N GLY A 136 -13.47 31.94 11.29
CA GLY A 136 -12.23 32.59 10.85
C GLY A 136 -10.98 32.23 11.65
N ARG A 137 -11.11 31.47 12.75
CA ARG A 137 -9.98 30.91 13.51
C ARG A 137 -9.50 29.57 12.95
N LYS A 138 -10.28 28.92 12.09
CA LYS A 138 -9.93 27.65 11.44
C LYS A 138 -9.31 27.91 10.07
N GLN A 139 -8.32 27.10 9.73
CA GLN A 139 -7.76 27.02 8.39
C GLN A 139 -8.38 25.81 7.69
N ALA A 140 -9.14 26.10 6.63
CA ALA A 140 -9.73 25.13 5.73
C ALA A 140 -8.71 24.77 4.65
N MET A 141 -8.60 23.48 4.30
CA MET A 141 -7.67 23.01 3.28
C MET A 141 -8.39 22.68 1.99
N PHE A 142 -7.72 22.98 0.88
CA PHE A 142 -8.16 22.67 -0.47
C PHE A 142 -6.99 22.14 -1.28
N LEU A 143 -7.28 21.27 -2.24
CA LEU A 143 -6.35 21.00 -3.33
C LEU A 143 -6.23 22.25 -4.22
N THR A 144 -5.06 22.40 -4.81
CA THR A 144 -4.86 23.27 -5.98
C THR A 144 -5.17 22.46 -7.25
N GLU A 145 -5.20 23.13 -8.41
CA GLU A 145 -5.33 22.43 -9.70
C GLU A 145 -4.19 21.41 -9.91
N GLU A 146 -2.96 21.76 -9.51
CA GLU A 146 -1.82 20.84 -9.52
C GLU A 146 -2.02 19.68 -8.53
N GLY A 147 -2.54 19.97 -7.33
CA GLY A 147 -2.86 18.98 -6.32
C GLY A 147 -3.92 17.96 -6.78
N GLU A 148 -4.93 18.41 -7.51
CA GLU A 148 -5.94 17.54 -8.13
C GLU A 148 -5.30 16.64 -9.19
N ALA A 149 -4.49 17.20 -10.09
CA ALA A 149 -3.81 16.42 -11.12
C ALA A 149 -2.87 15.36 -10.52
N VAL A 150 -2.12 15.72 -9.48
CA VAL A 150 -1.24 14.79 -8.74
C VAL A 150 -2.06 13.72 -8.00
N LEU A 151 -3.20 14.07 -7.42
CA LEU A 151 -4.07 13.09 -6.77
C LEU A 151 -4.61 12.07 -7.77
N GLU A 152 -4.96 12.48 -8.98
CA GLU A 152 -5.42 11.55 -10.02
C GLU A 152 -4.32 10.57 -10.47
N GLU A 153 -3.06 11.01 -10.57
CA GLU A 153 -1.94 10.08 -10.78
C GLU A 153 -1.70 9.18 -9.57
N ALA A 154 -1.77 9.73 -8.36
CA ALA A 154 -1.64 8.95 -7.14
C ALA A 154 -2.72 7.84 -7.04
N LYS A 155 -3.95 8.09 -7.49
CA LYS A 155 -5.02 7.08 -7.55
C LYS A 155 -4.66 5.94 -8.50
N ARG A 156 -4.08 6.23 -9.68
CA ARG A 156 -3.59 5.20 -10.62
C ARG A 156 -2.46 4.37 -10.00
N CYS A 157 -1.52 5.01 -9.30
CA CYS A 157 -0.48 4.31 -8.55
C CYS A 157 -1.08 3.39 -7.47
N ILE A 158 -2.13 3.83 -6.77
CA ILE A 158 -2.82 3.01 -5.75
C ILE A 158 -3.50 1.82 -6.39
N GLU A 159 -4.19 1.99 -7.52
CA GLU A 159 -4.82 0.88 -8.24
C GLU A 159 -3.79 -0.18 -8.65
N SER A 160 -2.62 0.25 -9.16
CA SER A 160 -1.52 -0.66 -9.49
C SER A 160 -0.99 -1.40 -8.24
N HIS A 161 -0.75 -0.67 -7.15
CA HIS A 161 -0.27 -1.24 -5.89
C HIS A 161 -1.26 -2.23 -5.27
N GLU A 162 -2.56 -1.89 -5.26
CA GLU A 162 -3.65 -2.74 -4.78
C GLU A 162 -3.81 -3.98 -5.66
N SER A 163 -3.74 -3.83 -6.98
CA SER A 163 -3.79 -4.95 -7.91
C SER A 163 -2.64 -5.92 -7.68
N TRP A 164 -1.42 -5.40 -7.51
CA TRP A 164 -0.26 -6.21 -7.15
C TRP A 164 -0.53 -6.99 -5.85
N LEU A 165 -0.96 -6.32 -4.77
CA LEU A 165 -1.19 -6.97 -3.48
C LEU A 165 -2.29 -8.05 -3.59
N LYS A 166 -3.43 -7.71 -4.19
CA LYS A 166 -4.61 -8.56 -4.29
C LYS A 166 -4.42 -9.75 -5.23
N SER A 167 -3.57 -9.65 -6.25
CA SER A 167 -3.29 -10.75 -7.18
C SER A 167 -2.75 -12.04 -6.54
N ARG A 168 -2.31 -11.97 -5.28
CA ARG A 168 -1.78 -13.10 -4.49
C ARG A 168 -2.87 -13.90 -3.76
N PHE A 169 -4.10 -13.39 -3.72
CA PHE A 169 -5.19 -13.92 -2.91
C PHE A 169 -6.48 -13.98 -3.72
N SER A 170 -7.37 -14.89 -3.35
CA SER A 170 -8.77 -14.87 -3.78
C SER A 170 -9.54 -13.73 -3.09
N GLU A 171 -10.69 -13.36 -3.66
CA GLU A 171 -11.56 -12.32 -3.09
C GLU A 171 -12.00 -12.65 -1.64
N ALA A 172 -12.35 -13.91 -1.36
CA ALA A 172 -12.71 -14.36 -0.03
C ALA A 172 -11.54 -14.29 0.97
N GLU A 173 -10.32 -14.60 0.53
CA GLU A 173 -9.11 -14.45 1.35
C GLU A 173 -8.81 -12.98 1.66
N ILE A 174 -9.02 -12.09 0.68
CA ILE A 174 -8.85 -10.63 0.88
C ILE A 174 -9.86 -10.12 1.91
N GLU A 175 -11.14 -10.48 1.79
CA GLU A 175 -12.16 -10.10 2.77
C GLU A 175 -11.78 -10.57 4.18
N LYS A 176 -11.34 -11.82 4.30
CA LYS A 176 -10.90 -12.39 5.56
C LYS A 176 -9.64 -11.70 6.11
N LEU A 177 -8.67 -11.40 5.25
CA LEU A 177 -7.44 -10.71 5.63
C LEU A 177 -7.75 -9.31 6.18
N VAL A 178 -8.58 -8.54 5.48
CA VAL A 178 -9.02 -7.20 5.93
C VAL A 178 -9.72 -7.29 7.29
N GLU A 179 -10.62 -8.26 7.45
CA GLU A 179 -11.30 -8.50 8.73
C GLU A 179 -10.29 -8.80 9.86
N MET A 180 -9.29 -9.64 9.61
CA MET A 180 -8.28 -10.00 10.60
C MET A 180 -7.35 -8.83 10.95
N LEU A 181 -6.91 -8.06 9.95
CA LEU A 181 -6.05 -6.89 10.16
C LEU A 181 -6.78 -5.78 10.92
N ALA A 182 -8.07 -5.56 10.62
CA ALA A 182 -8.90 -4.57 11.32
C ALA A 182 -8.93 -4.84 12.83
N ARG A 183 -9.11 -6.10 13.23
CA ARG A 183 -9.10 -6.53 14.65
C ARG A 183 -7.79 -6.21 15.39
N ILE A 184 -6.68 -5.97 14.69
CA ILE A 184 -5.38 -5.65 15.30
C ILE A 184 -5.27 -4.17 15.65
N HIS A 185 -5.91 -3.27 14.87
CA HIS A 185 -5.76 -1.83 15.00
C HIS A 185 -7.02 -1.07 15.43
N ASP A 186 -8.17 -1.73 15.44
CA ASP A 186 -9.44 -1.21 15.97
C ASP A 186 -9.46 -1.16 17.50
#